data_AF-A0A7K9JSQ6-F1
#
_entry.id   AF-A0A7K9JSQ6-F1
#
_cell.length_a   1.000
_cell.length_b   1.000
_cell.length_c   1.000
_cell.angle_alpha   90.00
_cell.angle_beta   90.00
_cell.angle_gamma   90.00
#
_symmetry.space_group_name_H-M   'P 1'
#
loop_
_entity.id
_entity.type
_entity.pdbx_description
1 polymer ?
#
loop_
_entity_poly.entity_id
_entity_poly.type
_entity_poly.pdbx_seq_one_letter_code
_entity_poly.pdbx_strand_id
1 'polypeptide(L)'
;DMTCGDLGNGLGRRPGGVYEGENLENCYSVRARKGSGKTCNCPLSAKVAEESDAAALPAPKRNSFYGGSLRKPASSSTRQNSYESNTEVSNEELKQHLGEALEELEMLKVELEASRRQLEGKDEALRILQSMAVFDKATSHTKAMLQKTEEEKRTLEKEINILQWEIEFDHDRFKNIEDTWTEKYDRIYCENAALKEALKLRTEEVKTLKAENAILNQQCLEFRAMLDVKEQKAFQENVLLNKSDITDFTSLELAVLGACGCSPAGGQPCPCARVAALTRKQLLRLKREVENLKKSKDEAYIMADAFRIAFEQQLMQRKEQALRLAEVMSTRKETRFGSWRRLRGSGS
;
A
#
# COMPACT_ATOMS: atom_id res chain seq x y z
N ASP A 1 41.87 6.54 24.02
CA ASP A 1 40.70 6.24 24.84
C ASP A 1 39.50 5.91 23.98
N MET A 2 39.00 4.70 24.15
CA MET A 2 37.75 4.19 23.59
C MET A 2 36.70 4.26 24.70
N THR A 3 35.79 5.22 24.65
CA THR A 3 34.65 5.23 25.57
C THR A 3 33.42 5.81 24.88
N CYS A 4 32.35 5.02 24.98
CA CYS A 4 30.95 5.39 24.80
C CYS A 4 30.42 5.37 23.36
N GLY A 5 29.81 4.22 23.03
CA GLY A 5 28.86 4.13 21.95
C GLY A 5 27.56 4.85 22.30
N ASP A 6 27.05 5.56 21.31
CA ASP A 6 25.66 5.97 21.18
C ASP A 6 25.30 5.78 19.71
N LEU A 7 24.58 4.70 19.39
CA LEU A 7 24.00 4.49 18.06
C LEU A 7 22.69 5.27 18.00
N GLY A 8 22.83 6.60 17.93
CA GLY A 8 21.75 7.49 17.58
C GLY A 8 21.25 7.18 16.16
N ASN A 9 19.93 7.18 16.00
CA ASN A 9 19.23 6.97 14.73
C ASN A 9 19.74 7.93 13.64
N GLY A 10 20.65 7.44 12.81
CA GLY A 10 21.24 8.17 11.69
C GLY A 10 20.29 8.27 10.49
N LEU A 11 19.28 9.13 10.61
CA LEU A 11 18.74 9.84 9.44
C LEU A 11 19.74 10.92 9.04
N GLY A 12 20.81 10.51 8.36
CA GLY A 12 21.88 11.40 7.87
C GLY A 12 21.95 11.36 6.36
N ARG A 13 21.36 12.38 5.70
CA ARG A 13 21.62 12.67 4.28
C ARG A 13 23.09 13.04 4.08
N ARG A 14 23.71 12.58 2.99
CA ARG A 14 25.00 13.10 2.53
C ARG A 14 24.85 14.48 1.87
N PRO A 15 25.84 15.38 2.02
CA PRO A 15 25.84 16.72 1.44
C PRO A 15 26.47 16.75 0.03
N GLY A 16 25.96 17.63 -0.83
CA GLY A 16 26.56 17.95 -2.13
C GLY A 16 25.56 18.41 -3.19
N GLY A 17 24.80 19.48 -2.93
CA GLY A 17 23.92 20.12 -3.90
C GLY A 17 23.93 21.65 -3.73
N VAL A 18 24.19 22.35 -4.83
CA VAL A 18 23.99 23.79 -5.06
C VAL A 18 23.44 23.82 -6.51
N TYR A 19 22.26 24.32 -6.87
CA TYR A 19 21.61 25.60 -6.58
C TYR A 19 20.06 25.46 -6.50
N GLU A 20 19.44 26.46 -5.87
CA GLU A 20 18.02 26.66 -5.51
C GLU A 20 17.03 26.82 -6.69
N GLY A 21 15.73 26.58 -6.38
CA GLY A 21 14.59 27.09 -7.15
C GLY A 21 13.21 26.48 -6.78
N GLU A 22 12.64 26.91 -5.65
CA GLU A 22 11.20 27.06 -5.29
C GLU A 22 10.21 25.87 -5.48
N ASN A 23 9.78 25.19 -4.40
CA ASN A 23 8.57 25.45 -3.57
C ASN A 23 7.20 25.28 -4.28
N LEU A 24 6.47 24.19 -4.01
CA LEU A 24 5.28 24.21 -3.12
C LEU A 24 4.79 22.79 -2.75
N GLU A 25 4.05 22.75 -1.66
CA GLU A 25 3.68 21.63 -0.80
C GLU A 25 2.67 20.63 -1.39
N ASN A 26 2.83 19.35 -1.05
CA ASN A 26 1.81 18.60 -0.28
C ASN A 26 2.29 17.20 0.11
N CYS A 27 2.32 16.95 1.42
CA CYS A 27 2.63 15.64 2.01
C CYS A 27 1.46 15.24 2.93
N TYR A 28 0.78 14.14 2.61
CA TYR A 28 -0.15 13.49 3.54
C TYR A 28 0.45 12.16 4.01
N SER A 29 0.76 12.12 5.30
CA SER A 29 1.25 10.95 6.02
C SER A 29 0.09 10.04 6.43
N VAL A 30 0.13 8.77 6.04
CA VAL A 30 -0.81 7.75 6.52
C VAL A 30 -0.36 7.22 7.88
N ARG A 31 -1.14 7.50 8.91
CA ARG A 31 -1.00 6.95 10.27
C ARG A 31 -1.80 5.64 10.36
N ALA A 32 -1.12 4.51 10.46
CA ALA A 32 -1.72 3.24 10.83
C ALA A 32 -2.08 3.24 12.33
N ARG A 33 -3.31 2.85 12.68
CA ARG A 33 -3.73 2.58 14.06
C ARG A 33 -4.24 1.13 14.18
N LYS A 34 -3.77 0.48 15.23
CA LYS A 34 -3.90 -0.94 15.59
C LYS A 34 -5.01 -1.14 16.62
N GLY A 35 -5.61 -2.33 16.61
CA GLY A 35 -6.45 -2.91 17.68
C GLY A 35 -7.89 -3.16 17.22
N SER A 36 -8.58 -4.25 17.55
CA SER A 36 -8.32 -5.41 18.40
C SER A 36 -9.37 -6.47 18.01
N GLY A 37 -8.97 -7.74 17.95
CA GLY A 37 -9.84 -8.82 17.47
C GLY A 37 -10.98 -9.21 18.41
N LYS A 38 -12.00 -9.85 17.83
CA LYS A 38 -12.68 -10.98 18.45
C LYS A 38 -13.34 -11.85 17.38
N THR A 39 -12.88 -13.09 17.31
CA THR A 39 -13.44 -14.22 16.57
C THR A 39 -14.84 -14.57 17.08
N CYS A 40 -15.69 -15.10 16.20
CA CYS A 40 -16.59 -16.21 16.54
C CYS A 40 -17.23 -16.82 15.27
N ASN A 41 -16.89 -18.09 15.03
CA ASN A 41 -17.66 -19.00 14.17
C ASN A 41 -18.97 -19.37 14.89
N CYS A 42 -20.00 -19.75 14.14
CA CYS A 42 -21.09 -20.58 14.67
C CYS A 42 -21.42 -21.71 13.70
N PRO A 43 -21.37 -22.98 14.13
CA PRO A 43 -22.05 -24.08 13.47
C PRO A 43 -23.46 -24.29 14.04
N LEU A 44 -24.24 -25.08 13.32
CA LEU A 44 -25.62 -25.47 13.58
C LEU A 44 -25.79 -26.39 14.81
N SER A 45 -26.94 -26.29 15.50
CA SER A 45 -27.92 -27.39 15.75
C SER A 45 -28.55 -27.42 17.15
N ALA A 46 -29.84 -27.80 17.16
CA ALA A 46 -30.60 -28.60 18.14
C ALA A 46 -30.80 -28.17 19.62
N LYS A 47 -32.08 -27.94 19.91
CA LYS A 47 -32.94 -28.30 21.08
C LYS A 47 -32.33 -28.72 22.45
N VAL A 48 -33.05 -28.24 23.48
CA VAL A 48 -33.40 -28.81 24.81
C VAL A 48 -32.75 -28.19 26.06
N ALA A 49 -33.61 -27.55 26.87
CA ALA A 49 -33.71 -27.37 28.35
C ALA A 49 -32.48 -26.96 29.18
N GLU A 50 -32.52 -25.76 29.79
CA GLU A 50 -32.70 -25.46 31.25
C GLU A 50 -31.35 -25.42 32.01
N GLU A 51 -30.99 -24.49 32.91
CA GLU A 51 -31.76 -23.69 33.87
C GLU A 51 -30.90 -22.50 34.41
N SER A 52 -31.58 -21.40 34.77
CA SER A 52 -31.43 -20.52 35.95
C SER A 52 -30.13 -19.80 36.37
N ASP A 53 -30.26 -18.46 36.50
CA ASP A 53 -30.14 -17.68 37.76
C ASP A 53 -30.65 -16.23 37.49
N ALA A 54 -31.44 -15.53 38.30
CA ALA A 54 -32.05 -15.80 39.59
C ALA A 54 -33.19 -14.78 39.87
N ALA A 55 -34.07 -15.17 40.79
CA ALA A 55 -34.92 -14.33 41.67
C ALA A 55 -36.30 -13.84 41.18
N ALA A 56 -37.30 -14.63 41.61
CA ALA A 56 -38.53 -14.25 42.32
C ALA A 56 -39.61 -13.39 41.61
N LEU A 57 -40.74 -14.05 41.34
CA LEU A 57 -42.07 -13.46 41.08
C LEU A 57 -42.51 -12.54 42.24
N PRO A 58 -43.34 -11.50 41.96
CA PRO A 58 -44.79 -11.71 42.07
C PRO A 58 -45.67 -10.93 41.08
N ALA A 59 -46.91 -11.42 40.96
CA ALA A 59 -48.07 -10.92 40.21
C ALA A 59 -48.40 -9.42 40.39
N PRO A 60 -49.13 -8.78 39.45
CA PRO A 60 -49.73 -7.49 39.71
C PRO A 60 -51.03 -7.68 40.50
N LYS A 61 -50.91 -7.52 41.82
CA LYS A 61 -52.00 -7.34 42.75
C LYS A 61 -52.55 -5.92 42.62
N ARG A 62 -53.89 -5.82 42.62
CA ARG A 62 -54.67 -4.62 42.97
C ARG A 62 -54.04 -3.81 44.12
N ASN A 63 -54.13 -2.49 44.00
CA ASN A 63 -54.49 -1.47 45.00
C ASN A 63 -54.62 -0.16 44.19
N SER A 64 -55.72 0.58 44.04
CA SER A 64 -56.74 1.14 44.95
C SER A 64 -56.20 2.02 46.07
N PHE A 65 -56.80 3.23 46.16
CA PHE A 65 -56.80 4.28 47.21
C PHE A 65 -55.99 5.56 46.86
N TYR A 66 -56.47 6.81 47.02
CA TYR A 66 -57.70 7.40 47.60
C TYR A 66 -57.93 8.83 47.06
N GLY A 67 -59.19 9.28 47.07
CA GLY A 67 -59.61 10.68 47.26
C GLY A 67 -60.23 11.34 46.02
N GLY A 68 -61.46 11.83 45.99
CA GLY A 68 -62.56 11.98 46.94
C GLY A 68 -63.61 12.81 46.19
N SER A 69 -64.87 12.42 46.12
CA SER A 69 -65.88 13.15 46.89
C SER A 69 -67.19 12.37 46.88
N LEU A 70 -67.67 12.22 48.11
CA LEU A 70 -68.81 11.48 48.59
C LEU A 70 -70.01 12.43 48.61
N ARG A 71 -71.14 12.06 48.00
CA ARG A 71 -72.46 12.35 48.58
C ARG A 71 -73.39 11.16 48.36
N LYS A 72 -73.47 10.32 49.39
CA LYS A 72 -74.74 9.71 49.81
C LYS A 72 -75.39 10.65 50.83
N PRO A 73 -76.71 10.58 51.01
CA PRO A 73 -77.20 10.03 52.29
C PRO A 73 -77.99 8.76 51.99
N ALA A 74 -77.65 7.64 52.63
CA ALA A 74 -78.08 7.27 53.97
C ALA A 74 -79.49 6.65 53.95
N SER A 75 -79.48 5.35 54.08
CA SER A 75 -80.58 4.51 54.53
C SER A 75 -81.22 5.05 55.81
N SER A 76 -82.54 5.23 55.79
CA SER A 76 -83.36 5.08 57.00
C SER A 76 -84.27 3.89 56.79
N SER A 77 -84.06 2.88 57.62
CA SER A 77 -85.00 1.83 57.92
C SER A 77 -86.12 2.47 58.75
N THR A 78 -87.31 2.58 58.18
CA THR A 78 -88.55 2.74 58.96
C THR A 78 -89.49 1.65 58.51
N ARG A 79 -89.67 0.71 59.43
CA ARG A 79 -90.63 -0.38 59.39
C ARG A 79 -92.00 0.18 59.79
N GLN A 80 -93.05 -0.34 59.13
CA GLN A 80 -94.50 -0.12 59.38
C GLN A 80 -95.01 1.22 58.78
N ASN A 81 -96.08 1.29 58.00
CA ASN A 81 -97.35 0.56 58.03
C ASN A 81 -98.02 0.50 56.65
N SER A 82 -98.92 -0.47 56.53
CA SER A 82 -100.00 -0.59 55.55
C SER A 82 -100.54 0.72 54.98
N TYR A 83 -100.53 0.83 53.65
CA TYR A 83 -101.74 1.15 52.88
C TYR A 83 -101.47 0.71 51.43
N GLU A 84 -102.17 -0.32 50.98
CA GLU A 84 -102.42 -0.55 49.55
C GLU A 84 -103.10 0.73 49.02
N SER A 85 -102.32 1.69 48.54
CA SER A 85 -102.86 2.76 47.71
C SER A 85 -102.82 2.25 46.28
N ASN A 86 -103.77 1.36 45.97
CA ASN A 86 -104.26 1.12 44.63
C ASN A 86 -104.79 2.44 44.09
N THR A 87 -103.91 3.35 43.68
CA THR A 87 -104.25 4.33 42.66
C THR A 87 -104.18 3.56 41.36
N GLU A 88 -105.33 3.03 40.95
CA GLU A 88 -105.57 2.60 39.58
C GLU A 88 -104.99 3.68 38.67
N VAL A 89 -103.81 3.40 38.11
CA VAL A 89 -103.34 4.10 36.93
C VAL A 89 -104.51 4.01 35.98
N SER A 90 -105.05 5.16 35.56
CA SER A 90 -106.20 5.15 34.69
C SER A 90 -105.82 4.30 33.47
N ASN A 91 -106.76 3.51 32.96
CA ASN A 91 -106.51 2.59 31.85
C ASN A 91 -105.77 3.31 30.68
N GLU A 92 -105.97 4.63 30.55
CA GLU A 92 -105.40 5.45 29.51
C GLU A 92 -103.95 5.89 29.79
N GLU A 93 -103.55 6.14 31.04
CA GLU A 93 -102.15 6.37 31.41
C GLU A 93 -101.31 5.09 31.28
N LEU A 94 -101.89 3.93 31.60
CA LEU A 94 -101.26 2.62 31.38
C LEU A 94 -101.05 2.33 29.89
N LYS A 95 -102.03 2.68 29.04
CA LYS A 95 -101.89 2.59 27.58
C LYS A 95 -100.88 3.58 27.03
N GLN A 96 -100.83 4.80 27.56
CA GLN A 96 -99.84 5.80 27.17
C GLN A 96 -98.43 5.36 27.54
N HIS A 97 -98.20 4.90 28.76
CA HIS A 97 -96.91 4.36 29.20
C HIS A 97 -96.48 3.13 28.39
N LEU A 98 -97.42 2.26 28.00
CA LEU A 98 -97.13 1.15 27.10
C LEU A 98 -96.73 1.63 25.70
N GLY A 99 -97.38 2.68 25.19
CA GLY A 99 -97.04 3.31 23.91
C GLY A 99 -95.66 3.95 23.92
N GLU A 100 -95.36 4.76 24.93
CA GLU A 100 -94.04 5.39 25.15
C GLU A 100 -92.94 4.32 25.28
N ALA A 101 -93.17 3.25 26.04
CA ALA A 101 -92.22 2.15 26.17
C ALA A 101 -91.97 1.41 24.85
N LEU A 102 -92.99 1.28 23.98
CA LEU A 102 -92.84 0.69 22.65
C LEU A 102 -92.06 1.62 21.70
N GLU A 103 -92.29 2.93 21.76
CA GLU A 103 -91.53 3.92 20.99
C GLU A 103 -90.06 3.96 21.42
N GLU A 104 -89.78 3.92 22.73
CA GLU A 104 -88.44 3.80 23.29
C GLU A 104 -87.74 2.51 22.84
N LEU A 105 -88.47 1.39 22.82
CA LEU A 105 -87.93 0.12 22.33
C LEU A 105 -87.55 0.18 20.84
N GLU A 106 -88.37 0.81 19.99
CA GLU A 106 -88.04 0.96 18.57
C GLU A 106 -86.87 1.93 18.36
N MET A 107 -86.81 3.02 19.12
CA MET A 107 -85.67 3.96 19.11
C MET A 107 -84.36 3.27 19.53
N LEU A 108 -84.37 2.52 20.62
CA LEU A 108 -83.21 1.75 21.10
C LEU A 108 -82.80 0.67 20.10
N LYS A 109 -83.75 0.06 19.38
CA LYS A 109 -83.46 -0.90 18.32
C LYS A 109 -82.76 -0.24 17.13
N VAL A 110 -83.20 0.95 16.70
CA VAL A 110 -82.50 1.73 15.66
C VAL A 110 -81.10 2.14 16.13
N GLU A 111 -80.93 2.58 17.38
CA GLU A 111 -79.63 2.95 17.95
C GLU A 111 -78.69 1.73 18.07
N LEU A 112 -79.22 0.57 18.45
CA LEU A 112 -78.48 -0.69 18.49
C LEU A 112 -78.02 -1.11 17.08
N GLU A 113 -78.89 -0.99 16.07
CA GLU A 113 -78.52 -1.25 14.68
C GLU A 113 -77.47 -0.25 14.15
N ALA A 114 -77.58 1.04 14.49
CA ALA A 114 -76.60 2.05 14.14
C ALA A 114 -75.24 1.75 14.78
N SER A 115 -75.25 1.40 16.07
CA SER A 115 -74.05 1.00 16.83
C SER A 115 -73.42 -0.28 16.26
N ARG A 116 -74.24 -1.25 15.84
CA ARG A 116 -73.78 -2.47 15.17
C ARG A 116 -73.09 -2.16 13.84
N ARG A 117 -73.70 -1.35 12.97
CA ARG A 117 -73.07 -0.92 11.71
C ARG A 117 -71.77 -0.15 11.95
N GLN A 118 -71.72 0.67 13.00
CA GLN A 118 -70.50 1.38 13.39
C GLN A 118 -69.40 0.42 13.86
N LEU A 119 -69.76 -0.62 14.61
CA LEU A 119 -68.82 -1.65 15.04
C LEU A 119 -68.28 -2.45 13.85
N GLU A 120 -69.16 -2.87 12.94
CA GLU A 120 -68.78 -3.56 11.70
C GLU A 120 -67.79 -2.71 10.88
N GLY A 121 -68.03 -1.40 10.75
CA GLY A 121 -67.09 -0.47 10.09
C GLY A 121 -65.73 -0.33 10.81
N LYS A 122 -65.71 -0.35 12.15
CA LYS A 122 -64.46 -0.36 12.94
C LYS A 122 -63.68 -1.66 12.76
N ASP A 123 -64.37 -2.80 12.70
CA ASP A 123 -63.75 -4.10 12.49
C ASP A 123 -63.12 -4.22 11.09
N GLU A 124 -63.77 -3.67 10.07
CA GLU A 124 -63.21 -3.58 8.71
C GLU A 124 -61.97 -2.67 8.66
N ALA A 125 -62.02 -1.50 9.29
CA ALA A 125 -60.87 -0.60 9.39
C ALA A 125 -59.68 -1.27 10.12
N LEU A 126 -59.95 -1.99 11.20
CA LEU A 126 -58.92 -2.77 11.92
C LEU A 126 -58.30 -3.85 11.04
N ARG A 127 -59.12 -4.57 10.26
CA ARG A 127 -58.63 -5.59 9.33
C ARG A 127 -57.69 -5.01 8.28
N ILE A 128 -58.00 -3.83 7.73
CA ILE A 128 -57.14 -3.13 6.79
C ILE A 128 -55.81 -2.75 7.44
N LEU A 129 -55.85 -2.12 8.63
CA LEU A 129 -54.63 -1.71 9.34
C LEU A 129 -53.74 -2.89 9.72
N GLN A 130 -54.33 -4.01 10.14
CA GLN A 130 -53.59 -5.24 10.41
C GLN A 130 -52.95 -5.80 9.14
N SER A 131 -53.66 -5.78 8.00
CA SER A 131 -53.09 -6.21 6.72
C SER A 131 -51.88 -5.35 6.34
N MET A 132 -51.98 -4.02 6.48
CA MET A 132 -50.88 -3.08 6.22
C MET A 132 -49.68 -3.35 7.12
N ALA A 133 -49.89 -3.54 8.42
CA ALA A 133 -48.81 -3.83 9.36
C ALA A 133 -48.07 -5.15 9.03
N VAL A 134 -48.80 -6.19 8.60
CA VAL A 134 -48.19 -7.46 8.16
C VAL A 134 -47.38 -7.26 6.87
N PHE A 135 -47.91 -6.52 5.89
CA PHE A 135 -47.18 -6.20 4.65
C PHE A 135 -45.96 -5.34 4.89
N ASP A 136 -46.04 -4.33 5.77
CA ASP A 136 -44.90 -3.50 6.14
C ASP A 136 -43.81 -4.32 6.82
N LYS A 137 -44.20 -5.22 7.73
CA LYS A 137 -43.25 -6.14 8.37
C LYS A 137 -42.59 -7.06 7.34
N ALA A 138 -43.36 -7.64 6.43
CA ALA A 138 -42.85 -8.53 5.39
C ALA A 138 -41.92 -7.82 4.39
N THR A 139 -42.17 -6.55 4.08
CA THR A 139 -41.39 -5.80 3.07
C THR A 139 -40.24 -4.97 3.66
N SER A 140 -40.25 -4.71 4.97
CA SER A 140 -39.23 -3.88 5.65
C SER A 140 -37.80 -4.38 5.42
N HIS A 141 -37.56 -5.68 5.60
CA HIS A 141 -36.24 -6.28 5.39
C HIS A 141 -35.78 -6.12 3.94
N THR A 142 -36.67 -6.36 2.96
CA THR A 142 -36.34 -6.20 1.53
C THR A 142 -36.01 -4.75 1.18
N LYS A 143 -36.75 -3.77 1.72
CA LYS A 143 -36.47 -2.34 1.52
C LYS A 143 -35.09 -1.96 2.07
N ALA A 144 -34.75 -2.41 3.29
CA ALA A 144 -33.46 -2.15 3.90
C ALA A 144 -32.30 -2.84 3.13
N MET A 145 -32.51 -4.07 2.68
CA MET A 145 -31.52 -4.80 1.88
C MET A 145 -31.25 -4.09 0.55
N LEU A 146 -32.30 -3.61 -0.12
CA LEU A 146 -32.18 -2.84 -1.36
C LEU A 146 -31.37 -1.56 -1.14
N GLN A 147 -31.68 -0.78 -0.09
CA GLN A 147 -30.91 0.42 0.26
C GLN A 147 -29.43 0.11 0.51
N LYS A 148 -29.13 -0.97 1.24
CA LYS A 148 -27.75 -1.41 1.47
C LYS A 148 -27.03 -1.76 0.17
N THR A 149 -27.70 -2.47 -0.75
CA THR A 149 -27.10 -2.80 -2.05
C THR A 149 -26.87 -1.57 -2.93
N GLU A 150 -27.74 -0.55 -2.84
CA GLU A 150 -27.53 0.71 -3.54
C GLU A 150 -26.35 1.51 -2.97
N GLU A 151 -26.14 1.46 -1.65
CA GLU A 151 -24.96 2.05 -1.00
C GLU A 151 -23.67 1.34 -1.44
N GLU A 152 -23.66 0.01 -1.43
CA GLU A 152 -22.54 -0.80 -1.90
C GLU A 152 -22.23 -0.54 -3.38
N LYS A 153 -23.27 -0.40 -4.22
CA LYS A 153 -23.12 0.00 -5.62
C LYS A 153 -22.47 1.39 -5.73
N ARG A 154 -22.94 2.36 -4.96
CA ARG A 154 -22.36 3.73 -4.93
C ARG A 154 -20.90 3.73 -4.45
N THR A 155 -20.51 2.82 -3.55
CA THR A 155 -19.10 2.68 -3.14
C THR A 155 -18.25 2.06 -4.26
N LEU A 156 -18.74 1.00 -4.90
CA LEU A 156 -18.04 0.36 -6.02
C LEU A 156 -17.88 1.32 -7.22
N GLU A 157 -18.89 2.13 -7.52
CA GLU A 157 -18.80 3.16 -8.57
C GLU A 157 -17.65 4.16 -8.29
N LYS A 158 -17.43 4.54 -7.03
CA LYS A 158 -16.30 5.42 -6.67
C LYS A 158 -14.95 4.73 -6.83
N GLU A 159 -14.86 3.46 -6.42
CA GLU A 159 -13.63 2.66 -6.60
C GLU A 159 -13.32 2.47 -8.09
N ILE A 160 -14.32 2.17 -8.91
CA ILE A 160 -14.16 2.08 -10.37
C ILE A 160 -13.64 3.40 -10.93
N ASN A 161 -14.21 4.54 -10.52
CA ASN A 161 -13.75 5.85 -10.99
C ASN A 161 -12.29 6.10 -10.59
N ILE A 162 -11.90 5.79 -9.35
CA ILE A 162 -10.51 5.94 -8.89
C ILE A 162 -9.57 5.05 -9.71
N LEU A 163 -9.90 3.77 -9.87
CA LEU A 163 -9.11 2.83 -10.65
C LEU A 163 -8.99 3.26 -12.12
N GLN A 164 -10.06 3.83 -12.69
CA GLN A 164 -10.03 4.33 -14.06
C GLN A 164 -9.05 5.50 -14.19
N TRP A 165 -9.07 6.45 -13.25
CA TRP A 165 -8.07 7.53 -13.19
C TRP A 165 -6.64 7.01 -13.02
N GLU A 166 -6.43 6.02 -12.16
CA GLU A 166 -5.11 5.40 -11.94
C GLU A 166 -4.59 4.75 -13.23
N ILE A 167 -5.46 4.04 -13.96
CA ILE A 167 -5.12 3.42 -15.24
C ILE A 167 -4.74 4.47 -16.28
N GLU A 168 -5.53 5.55 -16.40
CA GLU A 168 -5.26 6.64 -17.35
C GLU A 168 -3.94 7.35 -17.03
N PHE A 169 -3.70 7.62 -15.75
CA PHE A 169 -2.46 8.23 -15.27
C PHE A 169 -1.24 7.34 -15.56
N ASP A 170 -1.33 6.04 -15.26
CA ASP A 170 -0.24 5.11 -15.53
C ASP A 170 -0.01 4.96 -17.03
N HIS A 171 -1.08 4.94 -17.84
CA HIS A 171 -0.99 4.89 -19.30
C HIS A 171 -0.21 6.09 -19.86
N ASP A 172 -0.54 7.31 -19.43
CA ASP A 172 0.18 8.53 -19.84
C ASP A 172 1.64 8.49 -19.37
N ARG A 173 1.90 8.05 -18.14
CA ARG A 173 3.26 7.89 -17.61
C ARG A 173 4.08 6.92 -18.46
N PHE A 174 3.51 5.77 -18.83
CA PHE A 174 4.21 4.76 -19.65
C PHE A 174 4.48 5.29 -21.05
N LYS A 175 3.53 5.99 -21.67
CA LYS A 175 3.70 6.60 -22.98
C LYS A 175 4.85 7.62 -22.97
N ASN A 176 4.91 8.50 -21.97
CA ASN A 176 5.99 9.47 -21.85
C ASN A 176 7.37 8.80 -21.67
N ILE A 177 7.43 7.69 -20.93
CA ILE A 177 8.66 6.90 -20.78
C ILE A 177 9.06 6.26 -22.12
N GLU A 178 8.11 5.67 -22.85
CA GLU A 178 8.32 5.06 -24.16
C GLU A 178 8.84 6.08 -25.19
N ASP A 179 8.22 7.26 -25.26
CA ASP A 179 8.63 8.36 -26.13
C ASP A 179 10.07 8.81 -25.79
N THR A 180 10.37 9.02 -24.50
CA THR A 180 11.71 9.40 -24.03
C THR A 180 12.77 8.36 -24.39
N TRP A 181 12.46 7.07 -24.28
CA TRP A 181 13.39 6.00 -24.63
C TRP A 181 13.59 5.87 -26.13
N THR A 182 12.54 6.07 -26.91
CA THR A 182 12.59 6.10 -28.37
C THR A 182 13.52 7.22 -28.85
N GLU A 183 13.36 8.44 -28.33
CA GLU A 183 14.24 9.57 -28.67
C GLU A 183 15.71 9.30 -28.29
N LYS A 184 15.96 8.70 -27.12
CA LYS A 184 17.31 8.33 -26.70
C LYS A 184 17.92 7.28 -27.62
N TYR A 185 17.12 6.29 -28.01
CA TYR A 185 17.56 5.24 -28.93
C TYR A 185 17.91 5.83 -30.30
N ASP A 186 17.04 6.67 -30.86
CA ASP A 186 17.26 7.31 -32.16
C ASP A 186 18.49 8.20 -32.15
N ARG A 187 18.70 8.99 -31.08
CA ARG A 187 19.92 9.80 -30.93
C ARG A 187 21.18 8.93 -30.95
N ILE A 188 21.21 7.86 -30.16
CA ILE A 188 22.36 6.93 -30.11
C ILE A 188 22.55 6.24 -31.47
N TYR A 189 21.47 5.90 -32.16
CA TYR A 189 21.53 5.29 -33.49
C TYR A 189 22.18 6.25 -34.50
N CYS A 190 21.76 7.51 -34.53
CA CYS A 190 22.36 8.55 -35.37
C CYS A 190 23.83 8.81 -35.02
N GLU A 191 24.16 8.93 -33.73
CA GLU A 191 25.54 9.10 -33.26
C GLU A 191 26.44 7.93 -33.70
N ASN A 192 25.97 6.69 -33.53
CA ASN A 192 26.71 5.51 -33.98
C ASN A 192 26.91 5.47 -35.49
N ALA A 193 25.92 5.87 -36.28
CA ALA A 193 26.05 5.99 -37.72
C ALA A 193 27.13 7.02 -38.10
N ALA A 194 27.10 8.20 -37.48
CA ALA A 194 28.10 9.24 -37.70
C ALA A 194 29.52 8.79 -37.31
N LEU A 195 29.67 8.12 -36.15
CA LEU A 195 30.95 7.58 -35.70
C LEU A 195 31.48 6.49 -36.64
N LYS A 196 30.60 5.65 -37.19
CA LYS A 196 30.96 4.61 -38.16
C LYS A 196 31.51 5.21 -39.45
N GLU A 197 30.87 6.26 -39.98
CA GLU A 197 31.37 6.95 -41.16
C GLU A 197 32.67 7.71 -40.88
N ALA A 198 32.79 8.39 -39.72
CA ALA A 198 34.03 9.03 -39.32
C ALA A 198 35.20 8.02 -39.20
N LEU A 199 34.94 6.83 -38.64
CA LEU A 199 35.93 5.77 -38.54
C LEU A 199 36.37 5.26 -39.93
N LYS A 200 35.44 5.10 -40.88
CA LYS A 200 35.78 4.72 -42.26
C LYS A 200 36.69 5.76 -42.90
N LEU A 201 36.33 7.05 -42.83
CA LEU A 201 37.14 8.14 -43.36
C LEU A 201 38.56 8.17 -42.75
N ARG A 202 38.67 8.03 -41.42
CA ARG A 202 39.99 7.95 -40.75
C ARG A 202 40.77 6.71 -41.16
N THR A 203 40.09 5.60 -41.40
CA THR A 203 40.74 4.36 -41.87
C THR A 203 41.29 4.54 -43.29
N GLU A 204 40.55 5.24 -44.17
CA GLU A 204 40.99 5.56 -45.53
C GLU A 204 42.18 6.54 -45.51
N GLU A 205 42.13 7.59 -44.70
CA GLU A 205 43.24 8.54 -44.50
C GLU A 205 44.51 7.84 -43.99
N VAL A 206 44.38 6.90 -43.04
CA VAL A 206 45.54 6.11 -42.58
C VAL A 206 46.11 5.25 -43.71
N LYS A 207 45.27 4.71 -44.60
CA LYS A 207 45.74 3.93 -45.76
C LYS A 207 46.50 4.82 -46.75
N THR A 208 46.00 6.01 -47.05
CA THR A 208 46.68 6.95 -47.96
C THR A 208 48.01 7.41 -47.38
N LEU A 209 48.05 7.82 -46.11
CA LEU A 209 49.28 8.22 -45.43
C LEU A 209 50.31 7.08 -45.38
N LYS A 210 49.87 5.83 -45.17
CA LYS A 210 50.77 4.67 -45.24
C LYS A 210 51.37 4.48 -46.63
N ALA A 211 50.58 4.65 -47.69
CA ALA A 211 51.07 4.56 -49.06
C ALA A 211 52.06 5.69 -49.39
N GLU A 212 51.75 6.92 -49.00
CA GLU A 212 52.65 8.08 -49.17
C GLU A 212 53.97 7.90 -48.40
N ASN A 213 53.90 7.44 -47.15
CA ASN A 213 55.09 7.15 -46.35
C ASN A 213 55.96 6.05 -47.00
N ALA A 214 55.33 5.00 -47.56
CA ALA A 214 56.06 3.97 -48.30
C ALA A 214 56.79 4.54 -49.54
N ILE A 215 56.13 5.42 -50.30
CA ILE A 215 56.74 6.10 -51.45
C ILE A 215 57.91 7.00 -51.02
N LEU A 216 57.72 7.80 -49.97
CA LEU A 216 58.78 8.68 -49.45
C LEU A 216 59.97 7.87 -48.93
N ASN A 217 59.74 6.76 -48.22
CA ASN A 217 60.81 5.87 -47.79
C ASN A 217 61.56 5.28 -48.99
N GLN A 218 60.84 4.87 -50.04
CA GLN A 218 61.44 4.37 -51.27
C GLN A 218 62.32 5.44 -51.93
N GLN A 219 61.82 6.67 -52.07
CA GLN A 219 62.61 7.80 -52.59
C GLN A 219 63.84 8.10 -51.73
N CYS A 220 63.72 8.04 -50.40
CA CYS A 220 64.87 8.22 -49.51
C CYS A 220 65.96 7.15 -49.75
N LEU A 221 65.56 5.90 -49.99
CA LEU A 221 66.48 4.82 -50.31
C LEU A 221 67.15 5.03 -51.67
N GLU A 222 66.39 5.48 -52.68
CA GLU A 222 66.91 5.82 -54.02
C GLU A 222 67.92 6.96 -53.97
N PHE A 223 67.60 8.07 -53.30
CA PHE A 223 68.55 9.17 -53.09
C PHE A 223 69.80 8.71 -52.34
N ARG A 224 69.64 7.87 -51.33
CA ARG A 224 70.77 7.31 -50.57
C ARG A 224 71.63 6.35 -51.38
N ALA A 225 71.07 5.69 -52.39
CA ALA A 225 71.82 4.84 -53.32
C ALA A 225 72.61 5.65 -54.36
N MET A 226 72.23 6.91 -54.62
CA MET A 226 72.94 7.81 -55.54
C MET A 226 74.13 8.56 -54.90
N LEU A 227 74.32 8.49 -53.57
CA LEU A 227 75.44 9.13 -52.85
C LEU A 227 76.74 8.31 -52.94
N ASP A 228 77.89 8.97 -52.70
CA ASP A 228 79.19 8.29 -52.50
C ASP A 228 79.13 7.38 -51.26
N VAL A 229 79.81 6.24 -51.30
CA VAL A 229 80.02 5.30 -50.19
C VAL A 229 80.50 5.99 -48.90
N LYS A 230 81.34 7.03 -48.99
CA LYS A 230 81.77 7.80 -47.81
C LYS A 230 80.62 8.61 -47.20
N GLU A 231 79.81 9.26 -48.03
CA GLU A 231 78.63 10.04 -47.62
C GLU A 231 77.52 9.12 -47.08
N GLN A 232 77.34 7.96 -47.70
CA GLN A 232 76.36 6.95 -47.30
C GLN A 232 76.66 6.35 -45.92
N LYS A 233 77.94 6.15 -45.59
CA LYS A 233 78.42 5.73 -44.26
C LYS A 233 78.21 6.82 -43.21
N ALA A 234 78.59 8.06 -43.50
CA ALA A 234 78.36 9.20 -42.61
C ALA A 234 76.86 9.39 -42.30
N PHE A 235 75.97 9.22 -43.29
CA PHE A 235 74.53 9.27 -43.07
C PHE A 235 74.00 8.10 -42.20
N GLN A 236 74.50 6.88 -42.41
CA GLN A 236 74.07 5.71 -41.63
C GLN A 236 74.50 5.83 -40.16
N GLU A 237 75.72 6.30 -39.92
CA GLU A 237 76.26 6.54 -38.58
C GLU A 237 75.43 7.59 -37.82
N ASN A 238 75.06 8.71 -38.47
CA ASN A 238 74.18 9.73 -37.87
C ASN A 238 72.75 9.23 -37.59
N VAL A 239 72.18 8.38 -38.45
CA VAL A 239 70.83 7.81 -38.24
C VAL A 239 70.81 6.78 -37.11
N LEU A 240 71.88 5.99 -36.96
CA LEU A 240 72.01 5.02 -35.86
C LEU A 240 72.18 5.70 -34.50
N LEU A 241 72.96 6.79 -34.44
CA LEU A 241 73.17 7.57 -33.22
C LEU A 241 71.86 8.15 -32.64
N ASN A 242 70.94 8.59 -33.51
CA ASN A 242 69.65 9.13 -33.09
C ASN A 242 68.66 8.06 -32.59
N LYS A 243 68.86 6.77 -32.90
CA LYS A 243 67.96 5.70 -32.45
C LYS A 243 68.29 5.18 -31.06
N SER A 244 69.55 5.16 -30.65
CA SER A 244 69.98 4.62 -29.34
C SER A 244 69.59 5.51 -28.17
N ASP A 245 69.48 6.83 -28.37
CA ASP A 245 69.23 7.79 -27.28
C ASP A 245 67.73 8.00 -26.99
N ILE A 246 66.83 7.46 -27.84
CA ILE A 246 65.39 7.75 -27.81
C ILE A 246 64.54 6.53 -27.42
N THR A 247 65.06 5.30 -27.56
CA THR A 247 64.29 4.06 -27.40
C THR A 247 63.82 3.73 -25.98
N ASP A 248 64.36 4.40 -24.95
CA ASP A 248 64.04 4.12 -23.53
C ASP A 248 62.87 4.95 -22.97
N PHE A 249 62.28 5.84 -23.77
CA PHE A 249 61.20 6.71 -23.33
C PHE A 249 59.85 6.27 -23.91
N THR A 250 58.86 6.05 -23.03
CA THR A 250 57.47 5.86 -23.46
C THR A 250 56.98 7.11 -24.21
N SER A 251 56.01 6.94 -25.12
CA SER A 251 55.47 8.06 -25.94
C SER A 251 55.01 9.25 -25.11
N LEU A 252 54.51 9.00 -23.90
CA LEU A 252 54.13 10.04 -22.95
C LEU A 252 55.33 10.72 -22.29
N GLU A 253 56.39 9.98 -21.94
CA GLU A 253 57.62 10.56 -21.42
C GLU A 253 58.27 11.46 -22.48
N LEU A 254 58.28 11.05 -23.74
CA LEU A 254 58.76 11.87 -24.86
C LEU A 254 57.95 13.17 -25.02
N ALA A 255 56.63 13.11 -24.89
CA ALA A 255 55.77 14.30 -24.94
C ALA A 255 56.06 15.29 -23.80
N VAL A 256 56.37 14.78 -22.59
CA VAL A 256 56.73 15.61 -21.44
C VAL A 256 58.14 16.18 -21.59
N LEU A 257 59.06 15.41 -22.16
CA LEU A 257 60.43 15.87 -22.41
C LEU A 257 60.48 17.04 -23.41
N GLY A 258 59.62 17.02 -24.44
CA GLY A 258 59.53 18.07 -25.45
C GLY A 258 58.75 19.33 -25.04
N ALA A 259 58.07 19.33 -23.88
CA ALA A 259 57.27 20.47 -23.41
C ALA A 259 58.10 21.54 -22.69
N CYS A 260 59.36 21.24 -22.34
CA CYS A 260 60.28 22.18 -21.70
C CYS A 260 60.89 23.14 -22.73
N GLY A 261 60.68 24.45 -22.55
CA GLY A 261 61.28 25.49 -23.40
C GLY A 261 62.74 25.83 -23.11
N CYS A 262 63.40 25.11 -22.20
CA CYS A 262 64.83 25.32 -21.95
C CYS A 262 65.62 24.80 -23.16
N SER A 263 66.62 25.57 -23.62
CA SER A 263 67.58 25.12 -24.65
C SER A 263 68.86 24.60 -23.99
N PRO A 264 68.98 23.28 -23.73
CA PRO A 264 70.24 22.68 -23.36
C PRO A 264 71.16 22.62 -24.58
N ALA A 265 72.39 23.11 -24.44
CA ALA A 265 73.44 22.89 -25.42
C ALA A 265 73.79 21.39 -25.45
N GLY A 266 73.49 20.70 -26.55
CA GLY A 266 73.90 19.30 -26.76
C GLY A 266 72.79 18.26 -26.87
N GLY A 267 71.54 18.63 -27.20
CA GLY A 267 70.48 17.66 -27.58
C GLY A 267 69.93 16.79 -26.44
N GLN A 268 70.46 16.95 -25.23
CA GLN A 268 70.05 16.23 -24.02
C GLN A 268 68.90 16.95 -23.30
N PRO A 269 67.83 16.28 -22.84
CA PRO A 269 66.70 16.96 -22.20
C PRO A 269 67.12 17.77 -20.96
N CYS A 270 66.54 18.96 -20.80
CA CYS A 270 66.75 19.84 -19.66
C CYS A 270 66.43 19.11 -18.33
N PRO A 271 67.10 19.42 -17.20
CA PRO A 271 66.80 18.78 -15.91
C PRO A 271 65.32 18.90 -15.50
N CYS A 272 64.68 20.03 -15.82
CA CYS A 272 63.25 20.23 -15.58
C CYS A 272 62.36 19.29 -16.41
N ALA A 273 62.69 19.01 -17.68
CA ALA A 273 62.00 18.00 -18.49
C ALA A 273 62.15 16.61 -17.88
N ARG A 274 63.35 16.23 -17.43
CA ARG A 274 63.58 14.91 -16.82
C ARG A 274 62.77 14.73 -15.54
N VAL A 275 62.77 15.72 -14.66
CA VAL A 275 61.98 15.69 -13.42
C VAL A 275 60.48 15.67 -13.75
N ALA A 276 60.02 16.45 -14.74
CA ALA A 276 58.63 16.42 -15.18
C ALA A 276 58.22 15.05 -15.75
N ALA A 277 59.08 14.42 -16.55
CA ALA A 277 58.82 13.09 -17.11
C ALA A 277 58.78 12.00 -16.01
N LEU A 278 59.73 12.02 -15.08
CA LEU A 278 59.78 11.09 -13.95
C LEU A 278 58.57 11.24 -13.02
N THR A 279 58.20 12.48 -12.68
CA THR A 279 57.03 12.76 -11.85
C THR A 279 55.74 12.37 -12.55
N ARG A 280 55.62 12.58 -13.86
CA ARG A 280 54.47 12.12 -14.66
C ARG A 280 54.36 10.59 -14.67
N LYS A 281 55.47 9.88 -14.83
CA LYS A 281 55.55 8.41 -14.75
C LYS A 281 55.07 7.91 -13.39
N GLN A 282 55.57 8.52 -12.32
CA GLN A 282 55.17 8.18 -10.96
C GLN A 282 53.69 8.47 -10.68
N LEU A 283 53.17 9.59 -11.17
CA LEU A 283 51.76 9.97 -11.03
C LEU A 283 50.84 8.96 -11.72
N LEU A 284 51.19 8.50 -12.92
CA LEU A 284 50.42 7.46 -13.61
C LEU A 284 50.44 6.13 -12.90
N ARG A 285 51.59 5.73 -12.35
CA ARG A 285 51.69 4.53 -11.50
C ARG A 285 50.76 4.63 -10.31
N LEU A 286 50.82 5.74 -9.57
CA LEU A 286 49.96 5.98 -8.40
C LEU A 286 48.47 6.02 -8.78
N LYS A 287 48.10 6.61 -9.92
CA LYS A 287 46.71 6.60 -10.41
C LYS A 287 46.20 5.17 -10.63
N ARG A 288 47.02 4.31 -11.25
CA ARG A 288 46.68 2.90 -11.47
C ARG A 288 46.53 2.14 -10.16
N GLU A 289 47.43 2.39 -9.20
CA GLU A 289 47.33 1.81 -7.85
C GLU A 289 46.04 2.25 -7.14
N VAL A 290 45.65 3.53 -7.23
CA VAL A 290 44.39 4.04 -6.68
C VAL A 290 43.17 3.40 -7.34
N GLU A 291 43.16 3.24 -8.65
CA GLU A 291 42.07 2.57 -9.37
C GLU A 291 41.93 1.10 -8.95
N ASN A 292 43.06 0.39 -8.79
CA ASN A 292 43.05 -0.99 -8.32
C ASN A 292 42.55 -1.09 -6.88
N LEU A 293 42.96 -0.19 -6.00
CA LEU A 293 42.47 -0.13 -4.62
C LEU A 293 40.96 0.17 -4.56
N LYS A 294 40.45 1.05 -5.43
CA LYS A 294 39.01 1.30 -5.54
C LYS A 294 38.25 0.04 -5.95
N LYS A 295 38.72 -0.68 -6.97
CA LYS A 295 38.11 -1.96 -7.39
C LYS A 295 38.10 -2.98 -6.26
N SER A 296 39.24 -3.16 -5.59
CA SER A 296 39.35 -4.08 -4.45
C SER A 296 38.42 -3.69 -3.29
N LYS A 297 38.29 -2.40 -3.01
CA LYS A 297 37.33 -1.89 -2.02
C LYS A 297 35.89 -2.23 -2.42
N ASP A 298 35.50 -1.96 -3.67
CA ASP A 298 34.14 -2.22 -4.14
C ASP A 298 33.80 -3.71 -4.11
N GLU A 299 34.74 -4.58 -4.49
CA GLU A 299 34.63 -6.03 -4.35
C GLU A 299 34.43 -6.47 -2.89
N ALA A 300 35.17 -5.87 -1.95
CA ALA A 300 35.01 -6.15 -0.53
C ALA A 300 33.62 -5.70 0.00
N TYR A 301 33.08 -4.59 -0.49
CA TYR A 301 31.72 -4.14 -0.15
C TYR A 301 30.66 -5.11 -0.66
N ILE A 302 30.78 -5.57 -1.92
CA ILE A 302 29.86 -6.55 -2.50
C ILE A 302 29.92 -7.87 -1.70
N MET A 303 31.13 -8.32 -1.37
CA MET A 303 31.32 -9.55 -0.58
C MET A 303 30.74 -9.42 0.83
N ALA A 304 30.94 -8.29 1.51
CA ALA A 304 30.36 -8.04 2.82
C ALA A 304 28.82 -8.03 2.79
N ASP A 305 28.23 -7.44 1.75
CA ASP A 305 26.77 -7.45 1.58
C ASP A 305 26.23 -8.86 1.27
N ALA A 306 26.94 -9.64 0.45
CA ALA A 306 26.60 -11.03 0.20
C ALA A 306 26.62 -11.87 1.50
N PHE A 307 27.63 -11.69 2.35
CA PHE A 307 27.68 -12.36 3.66
C PHE A 307 26.55 -11.90 4.58
N ARG A 308 26.23 -10.61 4.60
CA ARG A 308 25.10 -10.06 5.37
C ARG A 308 23.79 -10.71 4.95
N ILE A 309 23.50 -10.75 3.64
CA ILE A 309 22.29 -11.37 3.09
C ILE A 309 22.24 -12.87 3.41
N ALA A 310 23.34 -13.60 3.20
CA ALA A 310 23.40 -15.03 3.49
C ALA A 310 23.15 -15.32 4.98
N PHE A 311 23.69 -14.47 5.87
CA PHE A 311 23.47 -14.59 7.31
C PHE A 311 22.01 -14.31 7.70
N GLU A 312 21.39 -13.27 7.13
CA GLU A 312 19.97 -12.97 7.33
C GLU A 312 19.07 -14.11 6.85
N GLN A 313 19.37 -14.70 5.69
CA GLN A 313 18.66 -15.87 5.18
C GLN A 313 18.78 -17.07 6.12
N GLN A 314 19.97 -17.36 6.63
CA GLN A 314 20.17 -18.44 7.61
C GLN A 314 19.41 -18.19 8.91
N LEU A 315 19.37 -16.94 9.40
CA LEU A 315 18.60 -16.58 10.59
C LEU A 315 17.09 -16.78 10.37
N MET A 316 16.58 -16.35 9.21
CA MET A 316 15.18 -16.53 8.86
C MET A 316 14.80 -18.02 8.76
N GLN A 317 15.62 -18.83 8.10
CA GLN A 317 15.42 -20.28 7.99
C GLN A 317 15.42 -20.96 9.38
N ARG A 318 16.37 -20.61 10.25
CA ARG A 318 16.41 -21.15 11.62
C ARG A 318 15.20 -20.72 12.45
N LYS A 319 14.77 -19.47 12.33
CA LYS A 319 13.57 -18.97 13.00
C LYS A 319 12.33 -19.73 12.55
N GLU A 320 12.19 -19.97 11.24
CA GLU A 320 11.07 -20.75 10.69
C GLU A 320 11.09 -22.20 11.19
N GLN A 321 12.25 -22.86 11.19
CA GLN A 321 12.40 -24.21 11.73
C GLN A 321 12.06 -24.27 13.22
N ALA A 322 12.48 -23.28 14.02
CA ALA A 322 12.15 -23.19 15.43
C ALA A 322 10.64 -23.01 15.68
N LEU A 323 9.95 -22.21 14.84
CA LEU A 323 8.49 -22.06 14.90
C LEU A 323 7.78 -23.38 14.57
N ARG A 324 8.17 -24.07 13.50
CA ARG A 324 7.61 -25.39 13.14
C ARG A 324 7.83 -26.41 14.26
N LEU A 325 9.01 -26.43 14.89
CA LEU A 325 9.29 -27.30 16.03
C LEU A 325 8.42 -26.95 17.25
N ALA A 326 8.18 -25.66 17.52
CA ALA A 326 7.32 -25.22 18.61
C ALA A 326 5.86 -25.66 18.40
N GLU A 327 5.34 -25.58 17.17
CA GLU A 327 4.00 -26.07 16.79
C GLU A 327 3.87 -27.59 16.92
N VAL A 328 4.88 -28.35 16.50
CA VAL A 328 4.88 -29.82 16.70
C VAL A 328 4.94 -30.17 18.19
N MET A 329 5.67 -29.39 18.99
CA MET A 329 5.75 -29.61 20.44
C MET A 329 4.44 -29.23 21.16
N SER A 330 3.71 -28.19 20.72
CA SER A 330 2.41 -27.83 21.31
C SER A 330 1.34 -28.89 21.00
N THR A 331 1.23 -29.31 19.75
CA THR A 331 0.30 -30.39 19.32
C THR A 331 0.62 -31.74 20.00
N ARG A 332 1.91 -32.07 20.18
CA ARG A 332 2.33 -33.25 20.96
C ARG A 332 1.98 -33.15 22.44
N LYS A 333 2.06 -31.96 23.05
CA LYS A 333 1.61 -31.74 24.43
C LYS A 333 0.10 -31.91 24.53
N GLU A 334 -0.68 -31.32 23.64
CA GLU A 334 -2.15 -31.43 23.63
C GLU A 334 -2.63 -32.88 23.46
N THR A 335 -2.03 -33.63 22.53
CA THR A 335 -2.34 -35.06 22.34
C THR A 335 -1.95 -35.92 23.54
N ARG A 336 -0.80 -35.65 24.18
CA ARG A 336 -0.41 -36.30 25.45
C ARG A 336 -1.37 -35.94 26.58
N PHE A 337 -1.77 -34.68 26.74
CA PHE A 337 -2.76 -34.28 27.74
C PHE A 337 -4.13 -34.92 27.49
N GLY A 338 -4.56 -35.06 26.24
CA GLY A 338 -5.80 -35.76 25.86
C GLY A 338 -5.73 -37.27 26.13
N SER A 339 -4.58 -37.90 25.88
CA SER A 339 -4.31 -39.30 26.24
C SER A 339 -4.32 -39.53 27.76
N TRP A 340 -3.67 -38.65 28.53
CA TRP A 340 -3.67 -38.71 30.00
C TRP A 340 -5.06 -38.51 30.62
N ARG A 341 -5.91 -37.65 30.04
CA ARG A 341 -7.31 -37.51 30.48
C ARG A 341 -8.13 -38.78 30.20
N ARG A 342 -7.94 -39.42 29.04
CA ARG A 342 -8.63 -40.68 28.71
C ARG A 342 -8.24 -41.84 29.63
N LEU A 343 -6.96 -41.97 30.00
CA LEU A 343 -6.51 -43.02 30.93
C LEU A 343 -7.06 -42.85 32.36
N ARG A 344 -7.39 -41.62 32.77
CA ARG A 344 -7.92 -41.34 34.12
C ARG A 344 -9.45 -41.49 34.23
N GLY A 345 -10.15 -41.58 33.10
CA GLY A 345 -11.61 -41.77 33.04
C GLY A 345 -12.08 -43.21 32.87
N SER A 346 -11.17 -44.18 32.73
CA SER A 346 -11.48 -45.60 32.53
C SER A 346 -11.19 -46.47 33.77
N GLY A 347 -11.23 -45.89 34.96
CA GLY A 347 -11.12 -46.60 36.23
C GLY A 347 -12.34 -46.34 37.09
N SER A 348 -13.43 -47.05 36.81
CA SER A 348 -14.61 -47.17 37.68
C SER A 348 -15.27 -48.53 37.43
#